data_AF-A0A1H2WKK2-F1
#
_entry.id   AF-A0A1H2WKK2-F1
#
_cell.length_a   1.000
_cell.length_b   1.000
_cell.length_c   1.000
_cell.angle_alpha   90.00
_cell.angle_beta   90.00
_cell.angle_gamma   90.00
#
_symmetry.space_group_name_H-M   'P 1'
#
loop_
_entity.id
_entity.type
_entity.pdbx_description
1 polymer ?
#
loop_
_entity_poly.entity_id
_entity_poly.type
_entity_poly.pdbx_seq_one_letter_code
_entity_poly.pdbx_strand_id
1 'polypeptide(L)' 'MQYEELPLKNLLSDRNVFSIFDEEFHKAGWLDVTALLDSESRVSDLYQDRTVPEEVLDRIAQRLNNL' A
#
# COMPACT_ATOMS: atom_id res chain seq x y z
N MET A 1 9.10 11.59 1.18
CA MET A 1 9.57 10.62 2.19
C MET A 1 9.71 9.27 1.49
N GLN A 2 10.68 8.42 1.83
CA GLN A 2 10.77 7.07 1.24
C GLN A 2 9.79 6.13 1.93
N TYR A 3 8.54 6.18 1.49
CA TYR A 3 7.48 5.32 2.01
C TYR A 3 7.75 3.84 1.71
N GLU A 4 8.57 3.52 0.70
CA GLU A 4 8.87 2.15 0.24
C GLU A 4 9.61 1.28 1.26
N GLU A 5 10.40 1.88 2.16
CA GLU A 5 11.20 1.14 3.15
C GLU A 5 10.47 0.96 4.50
N LEU A 6 9.32 1.62 4.67
CA LEU A 6 8.56 1.55 5.90
C LEU A 6 7.69 0.28 5.95
N PRO A 7 7.55 -0.35 7.12
CA PRO A 7 6.58 -1.43 7.32
C PRO A 7 5.17 -0.96 6.96
N LEU A 8 4.38 -1.81 6.31
CA LEU A 8 2.99 -1.52 5.95
C LEU A 8 2.16 -1.12 7.17
N LYS A 9 2.34 -1.80 8.32
CA LYS A 9 1.70 -1.40 9.58
C LYS A 9 1.95 0.06 9.97
N ASN A 10 3.16 0.59 9.72
CA ASN A 10 3.52 1.97 10.06
C ASN A 10 2.97 2.96 9.03
N LEU A 11 2.99 2.59 7.75
CA LEU A 11 2.39 3.38 6.67
C LEU A 11 0.88 3.51 6.84
N LEU A 12 0.21 2.38 7.00
CA LEU A 12 -1.24 2.27 7.15
C LEU A 12 -1.74 2.77 8.50
N SER A 13 -0.85 3.07 9.45
CA SER A 13 -1.19 3.82 10.66
C SER A 13 -1.58 5.27 10.36
N ASP A 14 -1.08 5.85 9.26
CA ASP A 14 -1.54 7.14 8.79
C ASP A 14 -2.86 6.97 8.03
N ARG A 15 -3.91 7.66 8.51
CA ARG A 15 -5.26 7.57 7.96
C ARG A 15 -5.33 8.01 6.49
N ASN A 16 -4.50 8.96 6.07
CA ASN A 16 -4.45 9.41 4.67
C ASN A 16 -3.84 8.34 3.77
N VAL A 17 -2.75 7.72 4.24
CA VAL A 17 -2.08 6.61 3.55
C VAL A 17 -3.03 5.42 3.47
N PHE A 18 -3.66 5.03 4.58
CA PHE A 18 -4.66 3.97 4.62
C PHE A 18 -5.77 4.20 3.59
N SER A 19 -6.33 5.41 3.53
CA SER A 19 -7.39 5.73 2.57
C SER A 19 -6.94 5.59 1.11
N ILE A 20 -5.68 5.93 0.79
CA ILE A 20 -5.12 5.76 -0.56
C ILE A 20 -5.03 4.27 -0.91
N PHE A 21 -4.48 3.46 0.00
CA PHE A 21 -4.40 2.02 -0.20
C PHE A 21 -5.80 1.43 -0.37
N ASP A 22 -6.72 1.76 0.53
CA ASP A 22 -8.09 1.22 0.54
C ASP A 22 -8.82 1.55 -0.77
N GLU A 23 -8.74 2.80 -1.23
CA GLU A 23 -9.33 3.21 -2.50
C GLU A 23 -8.77 2.43 -3.70
N GLU A 24 -7.45 2.32 -3.82
CA GLU A 24 -6.83 1.68 -4.99
C GLU A 24 -7.01 0.16 -4.97
N PHE A 25 -6.94 -0.47 -3.79
CA PHE A 25 -7.22 -1.89 -3.62
C PHE A 25 -8.69 -2.22 -3.89
N HIS A 26 -9.61 -1.36 -3.44
CA HIS A 26 -11.05 -1.52 -3.69
C HIS A 26 -11.38 -1.33 -5.18
N LYS A 27 -10.79 -0.32 -5.84
CA LYS A 27 -10.94 -0.12 -7.30
C LYS A 27 -10.41 -1.30 -8.11
N ALA A 28 -9.32 -1.91 -7.65
CA ALA A 28 -8.75 -3.10 -8.27
C ALA A 28 -9.50 -4.40 -7.92
N GLY A 29 -10.44 -4.36 -6.98
CA GLY A 29 -11.19 -5.52 -6.50
C GLY A 29 -10.30 -6.59 -5.87
N TRP A 30 -9.17 -6.19 -5.28
CA TRP A 30 -8.08 -7.12 -4.98
C TRP A 30 -8.15 -7.69 -3.57
N LEU A 31 -8.04 -6.85 -2.54
CA LEU A 31 -8.08 -7.31 -1.15
C LEU A 31 -8.51 -6.18 -0.21
N ASP A 32 -9.05 -6.53 0.95
CA ASP A 32 -9.30 -5.58 2.03
C ASP A 32 -7.96 -5.15 2.64
N VAL A 33 -7.68 -3.85 2.62
CA VAL A 33 -6.42 -3.27 3.12
C VAL A 33 -6.22 -3.52 4.60
N THR A 34 -7.29 -3.80 5.35
CA THR A 34 -7.18 -4.17 6.76
C THR A 34 -6.36 -5.44 6.98
N ALA A 35 -6.26 -6.34 5.99
CA ALA A 35 -5.39 -7.51 6.06
C ALA A 35 -3.90 -7.16 6.09
N LEU A 36 -3.53 -5.96 5.65
CA LEU A 36 -2.15 -5.46 5.65
C LEU A 36 -1.81 -4.63 6.90
N LEU A 37 -2.79 -4.30 7.75
CA LEU A 37 -2.58 -3.49 8.96
C LEU A 37 -1.68 -4.17 10.00
N ASP A 38 -1.75 -5.50 10.11
CA ASP A 38 -0.88 -6.30 10.97
C ASP A 38 0.36 -6.85 10.23
N SER A 39 0.53 -6.49 8.96
CA SER A 39 1.65 -6.99 8.17
C SER A 39 2.95 -6.27 8.52
N GLU A 40 3.98 -7.07 8.82
CA GLU A 40 5.36 -6.58 8.95
C GLU A 40 6.06 -6.42 7.60
N SER A 41 5.41 -6.85 6.51
CA SER A 41 5.90 -6.66 5.15
C SER A 41 5.99 -5.18 4.79
N ARG A 42 6.86 -4.87 3.84
CA ARG A 42 7.03 -3.54 3.25
C ARG A 42 6.33 -3.47 1.89
N VAL A 43 6.17 -2.25 1.37
CA VAL A 43 5.68 -2.04 0.00
C VAL A 43 6.58 -2.74 -1.01
N SER A 44 7.90 -2.72 -0.83
CA SER A 44 8.86 -3.46 -1.65
C SER A 44 8.59 -4.96 -1.71
N ASP A 45 8.11 -5.54 -0.61
CA ASP A 45 7.82 -6.97 -0.54
C ASP A 45 6.56 -7.29 -1.36
N LEU A 46 5.57 -6.39 -1.38
CA LEU A 46 4.39 -6.52 -2.24
C LEU A 46 4.76 -6.50 -3.72
N TYR A 47 5.73 -5.68 -4.12
CA TYR A 47 6.27 -5.67 -5.50
C TYR A 47 6.99 -6.99 -5.83
N GLN A 48 7.71 -7.59 -4.88
CA GLN A 48 8.44 -8.84 -5.09
C GLN A 48 7.54 -10.08 -5.12
N ASP A 49 6.60 -10.17 -4.18
CA ASP A 49 5.68 -11.31 -4.09
C ASP A 49 4.63 -11.31 -5.21
N ARG A 50 4.51 -10.20 -5.96
CA ARG A 50 3.53 -9.99 -7.05
C ARG A 50 2.11 -10.35 -6.64
N THR A 51 1.83 -10.27 -5.35
CA THR A 51 0.50 -10.53 -4.82
C THR A 51 -0.38 -9.42 -5.38
N VAL A 52 -0.04 -8.17 -5.06
CA VAL A 52 -0.72 -6.99 -5.61
C VAL A 52 -0.22 -6.72 -7.04
N PRO A 53 -1.10 -6.41 -8.01
CA PRO A 53 -0.66 -5.97 -9.33
C PRO A 53 0.23 -4.73 -9.24
N GLU A 54 1.33 -4.74 -9.99
CA GLU A 54 2.31 -3.64 -10.03
C GLU A 54 1.66 -2.29 -10.34
N GLU A 55 0.68 -2.26 -11.25
CA GLU A 55 -0.07 -1.05 -11.61
C GLU A 55 -0.83 -0.42 -10.43
N VAL A 56 -1.30 -1.24 -9.49
CA VAL A 56 -2.03 -0.79 -8.29
C VAL A 56 -1.02 -0.19 -7.30
N LEU A 57 0.10 -0.87 -7.09
CA LEU A 57 1.19 -0.37 -6.24
C LEU A 57 1.77 0.93 -6.78
N ASP A 58 1.95 1.05 -8.09
CA ASP A 58 2.45 2.28 -8.73
C ASP A 58 1.50 3.46 -8.54
N ARG A 59 0.19 3.25 -8.65
CA ARG A 59 -0.80 4.30 -8.38
C ARG A 59 -0.76 4.76 -6.93
N ILE A 60 -0.59 3.84 -6.00
CA ILE A 60 -0.44 4.14 -4.58
C ILE A 60 0.85 4.94 -4.35
N ALA A 61 1.99 4.48 -4.86
CA ALA A 61 3.27 5.17 -4.76
C ALA A 61 3.21 6.58 -5.37
N GLN A 62 2.56 6.75 -6.52
CA GLN A 62 2.33 8.06 -7.13
C GLN A 62 1.48 8.99 -6.25
N ARG A 63 0.42 8.47 -5.63
CA ARG A 63 -0.43 9.24 -4.72
C ARG A 63 0.28 9.59 -3.43
N LEU A 64 1.12 8.71 -2.90
CA LEU A 64 1.95 8.96 -1.72
C LEU A 64 3.05 10.00 -1.98
N ASN A 65 3.63 10.04 -3.18
CA ASN A 65 4.60 11.08 -3.55
C ASN A 65 3.96 12.46 -3.76
N ASN A 66 2.65 12.51 -3.99
CA ASN A 66 1.88 13.76 -4.13
C ASN A 66 1.28 14.27 -2.81
N LEU A 67 1.54 13.58 -1.69
CA LEU A 67 1.23 14.00 -0.31
C LEU A 67 2.40 14.78 0.30
#